data_AF-A0AAI8VJB9-F1
#
_entry.id   AF-A0AAI8VJB9-F1
#
_cell.length_a   1.000
_cell.length_b   1.000
_cell.length_c   1.000
_cell.angle_alpha   90.00
_cell.angle_beta   90.00
_cell.angle_gamma   90.00
#
_symmetry.space_group_name_H-M   'P 1'
#
loop_
_entity.id
_entity.type
_entity.pdbx_description
1 polymer ?
#
loop_
_entity_poly.entity_id
_entity_poly.type
_entity_poly.pdbx_seq_one_letter_code
_entity_poly.pdbx_strand_id
1 'polypeptide(L)'
;MSEAVQERSAISQQFGSATASDGSRVFQGNIQGDFHLHQPPEPLERPETPPNPTAVIPFNRDRDFVQRNTILDQVHRLCSEPASRTALVGLGGVGKSQIAIEYTYQIRERSPKTWVFWVHASSAPRYEQSFRDIADYLKLPGRTSPQNNIF
;
A
#
# COMPACT_ATOMS: atom_id res chain seq x y z
N MET A 1 -2.42 -5.05 30.52
CA MET A 1 -1.23 -5.92 30.56
C MET A 1 -1.70 -7.35 30.83
N SER A 2 -1.89 -8.12 29.76
CA SER A 2 -1.89 -9.59 29.76
C SER A 2 -1.53 -10.00 28.34
N GLU A 3 -0.30 -10.50 28.18
CA GLU A 3 0.25 -11.03 26.94
C GLU A 3 -0.09 -12.52 26.90
N ALA A 4 -0.97 -12.93 25.99
CA ALA A 4 -1.20 -14.33 25.69
C ALA A 4 -0.23 -14.72 24.55
N VAL A 5 0.93 -15.25 24.93
CA VAL A 5 1.87 -15.88 24.00
C VAL A 5 1.26 -17.22 23.58
N GLN A 6 0.86 -17.31 22.31
CA GLN A 6 0.33 -18.51 21.68
C GLN A 6 1.40 -19.61 21.70
N GLU A 7 1.11 -20.68 22.42
CA GLU A 7 1.94 -21.87 22.61
C GLU A 7 2.14 -22.61 21.27
N ARG A 8 3.38 -22.72 20.78
CA ARG A 8 3.71 -23.54 19.61
C ARG A 8 3.87 -24.98 20.06
N SER A 9 2.96 -25.85 19.62
CA SER A 9 3.03 -27.29 19.88
C SER A 9 4.28 -27.87 19.22
N ALA A 10 5.28 -28.23 20.04
CA ALA A 10 6.41 -29.05 19.61
C ALA A 10 5.94 -30.52 19.58
N ILE A 11 5.92 -31.12 18.39
CA ILE A 11 5.68 -32.56 18.28
C ILE A 11 6.99 -33.26 18.68
N SER A 12 7.06 -33.70 19.93
CA SER A 12 8.16 -34.54 20.43
C SER A 12 7.91 -35.99 20.02
N GLN A 13 8.71 -36.51 19.08
CA GLN A 13 8.74 -37.94 18.80
C GLN A 13 10.01 -38.54 19.40
N GLN A 14 9.83 -39.49 20.31
CA GLN A 14 10.92 -40.16 21.02
C GLN A 14 11.35 -41.39 20.19
N PHE A 15 12.57 -41.37 19.67
CA PHE A 15 13.16 -42.56 19.03
C PHE A 15 14.04 -43.31 20.04
N GLY A 16 14.07 -44.65 19.90
CA GLY A 16 14.40 -45.63 20.94
C GLY A 16 15.73 -45.43 21.69
N SER A 17 15.79 -46.01 22.90
CA SER A 17 16.97 -46.00 23.76
C SER A 17 18.10 -46.85 23.18
N ALA A 18 19.33 -46.35 23.26
CA ALA A 18 20.52 -47.10 22.89
C ALA A 18 21.23 -47.59 24.17
N THR A 19 21.47 -48.90 24.25
CA THR A 19 22.26 -49.52 25.33
C THR A 19 23.60 -49.98 24.79
N ALA A 20 24.68 -49.42 25.33
CA ALA A 20 26.04 -49.92 25.11
C ALA A 20 26.57 -50.53 26.41
N SER A 21 27.13 -51.74 26.29
CA SER A 21 27.80 -52.45 27.38
C SER A 21 29.24 -52.74 26.98
N ASP A 22 30.20 -52.34 27.79
CA ASP A 22 31.57 -52.84 27.72
C ASP A 22 31.90 -53.51 29.06
N GLY A 23 31.97 -54.85 29.04
CA GLY A 23 32.59 -55.76 30.02
C GLY A 23 32.25 -55.70 31.52
N SER A 24 31.77 -54.59 32.05
CA SER A 24 31.47 -54.39 33.49
C SER A 24 30.55 -53.20 33.78
N ARG A 25 30.13 -52.39 32.80
CA ARG A 25 29.19 -51.27 33.02
C ARG A 25 28.21 -51.11 31.86
N VAL A 26 26.94 -50.84 32.19
CA VAL A 26 25.88 -50.51 31.22
C VAL A 26 25.65 -49.01 31.24
N PHE A 27 25.70 -48.37 30.07
CA PHE A 27 25.28 -46.97 29.89
C PHE A 27 23.95 -46.93 29.12
N GLN A 28 22.93 -46.33 29.74
CA GLN A 28 21.65 -46.01 29.11
C GLN A 28 21.60 -44.52 28.80
N GLY A 29 21.56 -44.17 27.52
CA GLY A 29 21.38 -42.80 27.06
C GLY A 29 20.12 -42.67 26.23
N ASN A 30 19.33 -41.62 26.49
CA ASN A 30 18.20 -41.23 25.65
C ASN A 30 18.67 -40.09 24.72
N ILE A 31 18.46 -40.26 23.41
CA ILE A 31 18.76 -39.23 22.42
C ILE A 31 17.46 -38.47 22.16
N GLN A 32 17.39 -37.22 22.60
CA GLN A 32 16.35 -36.27 22.18
C GLN A 32 16.97 -35.30 21.19
N GLY A 33 16.54 -35.37 19.93
CA GLY A 33 16.89 -34.41 18.89
C GLY A 33 15.69 -33.53 18.58
N ASP A 34 15.79 -32.24 18.87
CA ASP A 34 14.79 -31.26 18.44
C ASP A 34 14.97 -30.97 16.94
N PHE A 35 14.10 -31.53 16.11
CA PHE A 35 14.02 -31.18 14.69
C PHE A 35 13.25 -29.87 14.55
N HIS A 36 13.96 -28.75 14.52
CA HIS A 36 13.41 -27.49 14.02
C HIS A 36 13.30 -27.57 12.50
N LEU A 37 12.11 -27.91 12.00
CA LEU A 37 11.77 -27.69 10.60
C LEU A 37 11.85 -26.18 10.35
N HIS A 38 12.95 -25.73 9.72
CA HIS A 38 13.06 -24.38 9.19
C HIS A 38 11.97 -24.19 8.14
N GLN A 39 10.86 -23.58 8.54
CA GLN A 39 9.92 -22.99 7.59
C GLN A 39 10.74 -21.98 6.75
N PRO A 40 10.73 -22.09 5.40
CA PRO A 40 11.40 -21.11 4.57
C PRO A 40 10.90 -19.72 4.97
N PRO A 41 11.76 -18.69 5.02
CA PRO A 41 11.26 -17.33 5.21
C PRO A 41 10.22 -17.06 4.13
N GLU A 42 9.05 -16.57 4.55
CA GLU A 42 8.02 -16.02 3.65
C GLU A 42 8.72 -15.24 2.53
N PRO A 43 8.37 -15.43 1.25
CA PRO A 43 9.06 -14.77 0.16
C PRO A 43 9.09 -13.28 0.45
N LEU A 44 10.28 -12.72 0.66
CA LEU A 44 10.45 -11.29 0.79
C LEU A 44 9.89 -10.67 -0.49
N GLU A 45 8.71 -10.05 -0.41
CA GLU A 45 8.11 -9.36 -1.55
C GLU A 45 9.15 -8.37 -2.06
N ARG A 46 9.79 -8.70 -3.19
CA ARG A 46 10.78 -7.82 -3.79
C ARG A 46 10.05 -6.53 -4.18
N PRO A 47 10.51 -5.35 -3.75
CA PRO A 47 9.83 -4.11 -4.10
C PRO A 47 9.72 -4.02 -5.62
N GLU A 48 8.48 -4.02 -6.10
CA GLU A 48 8.20 -3.77 -7.51
C GLU A 48 8.68 -2.36 -7.86
N THR A 49 9.21 -2.17 -9.06
CA THR A 49 9.63 -0.84 -9.49
C THR A 49 8.38 0.03 -9.65
N PRO A 50 8.27 1.18 -8.97
CA PRO A 50 7.13 2.07 -9.13
C PRO A 50 7.02 2.53 -10.59
N PRO A 51 5.81 2.75 -11.11
CA PRO A 51 5.64 3.26 -12.46
C PRO A 51 6.24 4.67 -12.60
N ASN A 52 6.36 5.15 -13.84
CA ASN A 52 6.68 6.56 -14.08
C ASN A 52 5.53 7.47 -13.62
N PRO A 53 5.82 8.76 -13.33
CA PRO A 53 4.78 9.74 -13.01
C PRO A 53 3.70 9.79 -14.10
N THR A 54 2.46 9.63 -13.66
CA THR A 54 1.27 9.64 -14.52
C THR A 54 0.13 10.37 -13.81
N ALA A 55 -0.83 10.87 -14.59
CA ALA A 55 -2.10 11.35 -14.07
C ALA A 55 -3.16 10.26 -14.22
N VAL A 56 -3.69 9.75 -13.10
CA VAL A 56 -4.80 8.80 -13.07
C VAL A 56 -6.10 9.60 -12.94
N ILE A 57 -6.70 9.96 -14.07
CA ILE A 57 -7.96 10.73 -14.14
C ILE A 57 -9.00 9.89 -14.86
N PRO A 58 -10.16 9.60 -14.26
CA PRO A 58 -11.21 8.81 -14.91
C PRO A 58 -12.05 9.62 -15.91
N PHE A 59 -11.66 10.86 -16.23
CA PHE A 59 -12.40 11.77 -17.10
C PHE A 59 -11.52 12.21 -18.27
N ASN A 60 -12.10 12.23 -19.46
CA ASN A 60 -11.46 12.81 -20.64
C ASN A 60 -11.38 14.33 -20.53
N ARG A 61 -10.34 14.92 -21.12
CA ARG A 61 -10.26 16.37 -21.30
C ARG A 61 -11.38 16.82 -22.23
N ASP A 62 -12.14 17.80 -21.79
CA ASP A 62 -13.14 18.46 -22.63
C ASP A 62 -12.43 19.39 -23.62
N ARG A 63 -12.62 19.15 -24.92
CA ARG A 63 -12.03 19.96 -26.00
C ARG A 63 -12.72 21.30 -26.18
N ASP A 64 -13.98 21.40 -25.74
CA ASP A 64 -14.81 22.59 -25.85
C ASP A 64 -14.82 23.39 -24.54
N PHE A 65 -13.91 23.07 -23.61
CA PHE A 65 -13.78 23.78 -22.35
C PHE A 65 -13.49 25.26 -22.58
N VAL A 66 -14.42 26.11 -22.17
CA VAL A 66 -14.24 27.57 -22.21
C VAL A 66 -13.24 27.97 -21.14
N GLN A 67 -12.09 28.47 -21.59
CA GLN A 67 -10.98 28.81 -20.72
C GLN A 67 -11.35 29.83 -19.64
N ARG A 68 -10.97 29.53 -18.40
CA ARG A 68 -11.19 30.38 -17.21
C ARG A 68 -9.85 30.76 -16.58
N ASN A 69 -8.98 31.37 -17.38
CA ASN A 69 -7.57 31.62 -17.04
C ASN A 69 -7.39 32.22 -15.65
N THR A 70 -8.14 33.26 -15.28
CA THR A 70 -8.05 33.88 -13.94
C THR A 70 -8.23 32.88 -12.80
N ILE A 71 -9.20 31.96 -12.92
CA ILE A 71 -9.45 30.94 -11.90
C ILE A 71 -8.37 29.86 -11.95
N LEU A 72 -7.98 29.40 -13.14
CA LEU A 72 -6.95 28.37 -13.31
C LEU A 72 -5.59 28.85 -12.80
N ASP A 73 -5.23 30.11 -13.04
CA ASP A 73 -4.00 30.73 -12.54
C ASP A 73 -4.02 30.87 -11.02
N GLN A 74 -5.18 31.21 -10.44
CA GLN A 74 -5.35 31.24 -8.99
C GLN A 74 -5.21 29.84 -8.38
N VAL A 75 -5.84 28.82 -8.97
CA VAL A 75 -5.70 27.42 -8.55
C VAL A 75 -4.23 27.00 -8.63
N HIS A 76 -3.55 27.32 -9.74
CA HIS A 76 -2.15 26.99 -9.93
C HIS A 76 -1.26 27.58 -8.84
N ARG A 77 -1.41 28.89 -8.58
CA ARG A 77 -0.65 29.59 -7.54
C ARG A 77 -0.88 28.96 -6.17
N LEU A 78 -2.13 28.68 -5.80
CA LEU A 78 -2.46 28.09 -4.50
C LEU A 78 -1.96 26.66 -4.35
N CYS A 79 -2.03 25.84 -5.41
CA CYS A 79 -1.58 24.45 -5.40
C CYS A 79 -0.06 24.28 -5.55
N SER A 80 0.66 25.31 -5.96
CA SER A 80 2.12 25.24 -6.13
C SER A 80 2.88 25.34 -4.80
N GLU A 81 2.23 25.82 -3.75
CA GLU A 81 2.82 25.88 -2.41
C GLU A 81 2.95 24.46 -1.81
N PRO A 82 4.09 24.13 -1.16
CA PRO A 82 4.30 22.84 -0.51
C PRO A 82 3.20 22.52 0.51
N ALA A 83 2.69 21.29 0.48
CA ALA A 83 1.64 20.81 1.38
C ALA A 83 0.35 21.66 1.42
N SER A 84 0.09 22.43 0.36
CA SER A 84 -1.10 23.27 0.24
C SER A 84 -2.39 22.46 0.13
N ARG A 85 -3.49 23.07 0.57
CA ARG A 85 -4.86 22.53 0.44
C ARG A 85 -5.74 23.62 -0.15
N THR A 86 -6.33 23.33 -1.31
CA THR A 86 -7.17 24.28 -2.05
C THR A 86 -8.55 23.67 -2.27
N ALA A 87 -9.60 24.46 -2.07
CA ALA A 87 -10.98 24.04 -2.32
C ALA A 87 -11.63 24.98 -3.35
N LEU A 88 -12.31 24.38 -4.33
CA LEU A 88 -13.21 25.09 -5.23
C LEU A 88 -14.61 25.08 -4.60
N VAL A 89 -15.13 26.26 -4.27
CA VAL A 89 -16.46 26.45 -3.66
C VAL A 89 -17.38 27.26 -4.56
N GLY A 90 -18.68 26.94 -4.53
CA GLY A 90 -19.68 27.61 -5.37
C GLY A 90 -20.92 26.75 -5.58
N LEU A 91 -21.96 27.35 -6.17
CA LEU A 91 -23.25 26.70 -6.42
C LEU A 91 -23.14 25.40 -7.23
N GLY A 92 -24.19 24.57 -7.17
CA GLY A 92 -24.31 23.39 -8.03
C GLY A 92 -24.24 23.78 -9.51
N GLY A 93 -23.62 22.94 -10.34
CA GLY A 93 -23.60 23.14 -11.80
C GLY A 93 -22.63 24.20 -12.35
N VAL A 94 -21.96 25.01 -11.53
CA VAL A 94 -21.05 26.09 -12.02
C VAL A 94 -19.75 25.61 -12.69
N GLY A 95 -19.52 24.29 -12.73
CA GLY A 95 -18.36 23.69 -13.40
C GLY A 95 -17.10 23.50 -12.55
N LYS A 96 -17.22 23.41 -11.22
CA LYS A 96 -16.07 23.19 -10.31
C LYS A 96 -15.24 21.96 -10.68
N SER A 97 -15.90 20.83 -10.94
CA SER A 97 -15.22 19.60 -11.36
C SER A 97 -14.53 19.76 -12.72
N GLN A 98 -15.12 20.51 -13.65
CA GLN A 98 -14.51 20.78 -14.95
C GLN A 98 -13.24 21.61 -14.83
N ILE A 99 -13.22 22.60 -13.93
CA ILE A 99 -12.00 23.37 -13.61
C ILE A 99 -10.91 22.44 -13.05
N ALA A 100 -11.24 21.54 -12.13
CA ALA A 100 -10.28 20.59 -11.56
C ALA A 100 -9.72 19.61 -12.60
N ILE A 101 -10.58 19.12 -13.51
CA ILE A 101 -10.17 18.24 -14.62
C ILE A 101 -9.22 19.00 -15.56
N GLU A 102 -9.60 20.19 -16.02
CA GLU A 102 -8.76 20.99 -16.92
C GLU A 102 -7.42 21.36 -16.26
N TYR A 103 -7.43 21.77 -14.99
CA TYR A 103 -6.20 22.05 -14.25
C TYR A 103 -5.26 20.84 -14.19
N THR A 104 -5.82 19.64 -14.06
CA THR A 104 -5.03 18.41 -14.03
C THR A 104 -4.32 18.15 -15.37
N TYR A 105 -4.99 18.40 -16.49
CA TYR A 105 -4.34 18.31 -17.81
C TYR A 105 -3.26 19.36 -17.97
N GLN A 106 -3.50 20.60 -17.55
CA GLN A 106 -2.49 21.67 -17.61
C GLN A 106 -1.26 21.38 -16.75
N ILE A 107 -1.42 20.87 -15.53
CA ILE A 107 -0.26 20.58 -14.67
C ILE A 107 0.57 19.42 -15.23
N ARG A 108 -0.07 18.42 -15.86
CA ARG A 108 0.64 17.32 -16.52
C ARG A 108 1.46 17.81 -17.72
N GLU A 109 0.95 18.78 -18.48
CA GLU A 109 1.67 19.40 -19.60
C GLU A 109 2.83 20.27 -19.09
N ARG A 110 2.60 21.09 -18.05
CA ARG A 110 3.60 22.01 -17.49
C ARG A 110 4.69 21.28 -16.68
N SER A 111 4.32 20.22 -15.98
CA SER A 111 5.22 19.43 -15.13
C SER A 111 4.93 17.93 -15.31
N PRO A 112 5.49 17.29 -16.34
CA PRO A 112 5.28 15.86 -16.61
C PRO A 112 5.75 14.91 -15.49
N LYS A 113 6.55 15.42 -14.54
CA LYS A 113 7.02 14.68 -13.37
C LYS A 113 6.04 14.72 -12.19
N THR A 114 4.98 15.53 -12.28
CA THR A 114 3.97 15.65 -11.22
C THR A 114 2.98 14.48 -11.31
N TRP A 115 2.85 13.76 -10.20
CA TRP A 115 1.83 12.74 -10.04
C TRP A 115 0.48 13.38 -9.75
N VAL A 116 -0.58 12.86 -10.39
CA VAL A 116 -1.94 13.28 -10.06
C VAL A 116 -2.82 12.06 -9.86
N PHE A 117 -3.53 12.05 -8.73
CA PHE A 117 -4.46 11.01 -8.36
C PHE A 117 -5.86 11.60 -8.16
N TRP A 118 -6.86 10.91 -8.68
CA TRP A 118 -8.26 11.26 -8.49
C TRP A 118 -8.89 10.38 -7.41
N VAL A 119 -9.45 10.98 -6.37
CA VAL A 119 -10.07 10.26 -5.23
C VAL A 119 -11.56 10.58 -5.18
N HIS A 120 -12.40 9.53 -5.15
CA HIS A 120 -13.85 9.68 -4.99
C HIS A 120 -14.23 9.78 -3.52
N ALA A 121 -14.48 11.00 -3.04
CA ALA A 121 -14.86 11.26 -1.65
C ALA A 121 -16.37 11.23 -1.36
N SER A 122 -17.20 10.65 -2.24
CA SER A 122 -18.66 10.66 -2.08
C SER A 122 -19.20 9.72 -0.99
N SER A 123 -18.41 8.72 -0.59
CA SER A 123 -18.73 7.79 0.50
C SER A 123 -17.45 7.15 1.03
N ALA A 124 -17.47 6.69 2.28
CA ALA A 124 -16.31 6.03 2.90
C ALA A 124 -15.79 4.83 2.07
N PRO A 125 -16.63 3.90 1.57
CA PRO A 125 -16.13 2.78 0.76
C PRO A 125 -15.46 3.22 -0.55
N ARG A 126 -15.98 4.26 -1.21
CA ARG A 126 -15.39 4.79 -2.46
C ARG A 126 -14.08 5.53 -2.21
N TYR A 127 -14.02 6.25 -1.10
CA TYR A 127 -12.80 6.91 -0.66
C TYR A 127 -11.72 5.87 -0.39
N GLU A 128 -12.04 4.86 0.42
CA GLU A 128 -11.12 3.77 0.76
C GLU A 128 -10.63 3.05 -0.49
N GLN A 129 -11.54 2.64 -1.38
CA GLN A 129 -11.18 1.97 -2.63
C GLN A 129 -10.24 2.82 -3.49
N SER A 130 -10.48 4.14 -3.59
CA SER A 130 -9.63 5.03 -4.38
C SER A 130 -8.17 5.01 -3.88
N PHE A 131 -7.95 4.95 -2.56
CA PHE A 131 -6.60 4.84 -2.00
C PHE A 131 -5.99 3.46 -2.20
N ARG A 132 -6.79 2.38 -2.15
CA ARG A 132 -6.31 1.04 -2.52
C ARG A 132 -5.82 1.01 -3.97
N ASP A 133 -6.61 1.57 -4.88
CA ASP A 133 -6.27 1.64 -6.30
C ASP A 133 -4.97 2.44 -6.53
N ILE A 134 -4.76 3.52 -5.77
CA ILE A 134 -3.51 4.30 -5.82
C ILE A 134 -2.32 3.48 -5.28
N ALA A 135 -2.49 2.76 -4.16
CA ALA A 135 -1.46 1.91 -3.60
C ALA A 135 -1.07 0.77 -4.56
N ASP A 136 -2.07 0.18 -5.21
CA ASP A 136 -1.92 -0.84 -6.25
C ASP A 136 -1.25 -0.32 -7.51
N TYR A 137 -1.56 0.91 -7.91
CA TYR A 137 -0.89 1.55 -9.03
C TYR A 137 0.59 1.86 -8.71
N LEU A 138 0.86 2.43 -7.54
CA LEU A 138 2.20 2.79 -7.08
C LEU A 138 3.08 1.61 -6.70
N LYS A 139 2.50 0.40 -6.70
CA LYS A 139 3.18 -0.81 -6.27
C LYS A 139 3.73 -0.72 -4.84
N LEU A 140 2.96 -0.10 -3.95
CA LEU A 140 3.38 0.04 -2.55
C LEU A 140 3.58 -1.34 -1.90
N PRO A 141 4.65 -1.55 -1.11
CA PRO A 141 4.86 -2.81 -0.39
C PRO A 141 3.70 -3.12 0.55
N GLY A 142 3.29 -4.39 0.63
CA GLY A 142 2.27 -4.83 1.59
C GLY A 142 0.85 -4.33 1.33
N ARG A 143 0.58 -3.74 0.16
CA ARG A 143 -0.77 -3.30 -0.28
C ARG A 143 -1.77 -4.45 -0.45
N THR A 144 -1.27 -5.67 -0.69
CA THR A 144 -2.03 -6.91 -0.87
C THR A 144 -2.40 -7.56 0.47
N SER A 145 -1.76 -7.15 1.57
CA SER A 145 -1.97 -7.73 2.90
C SER A 145 -3.25 -7.15 3.53
N PRO A 146 -4.26 -7.98 3.88
CA PRO A 146 -5.49 -7.51 4.52
C PRO A 146 -5.26 -6.80 5.86
N GLN A 147 -4.15 -7.10 6.54
CA GLN A 147 -3.78 -6.57 7.85
C GLN A 147 -3.02 -5.24 7.78
N ASN A 148 -2.57 -4.80 6.61
CA ASN A 148 -1.84 -3.53 6.48
C ASN A 148 -2.81 -2.36 6.41
N ASN A 149 -2.62 -1.41 7.32
CA ASN A 149 -3.40 -0.19 7.33
C ASN A 149 -2.87 0.75 6.24
N ILE A 150 -3.60 0.83 5.13
CA ILE A 150 -3.37 1.80 4.06
C ILE A 150 -4.23 3.08 4.25
N PHE A 151 -4.78 3.29 5.46
CA PHE A 151 -5.62 4.42 5.85
C PHE A 151 -5.13 5.15 7.11
#